data_AF-A0A5C6FJI3-F1
#
_entry.id   AF-A0A5C6FJI3-F1
#
_cell.length_a   1.000
_cell.length_b   1.000
_cell.length_c   1.000
_cell.angle_alpha   90.00
_cell.angle_beta   90.00
_cell.angle_gamma   90.00
#
_symmetry.space_group_name_H-M   'P 1'
#
loop_
_entity.id
_entity.type
_entity.pdbx_description
1 polymer ?
#
loop_
_entity_poly.entity_id
_entity_poly.type
_entity_poly.pdbx_seq_one_letter_code
_entity_poly.pdbx_strand_id
1 'polypeptide(L)' 'MPLWAISVYFVYAMRRVECPDCGVKVEQVPWADGKHQSTCSYRIFLARWAKRLSWKETAMIFGSSWDTVFRAIDWVVR' A
#
# COMPACT_ATOMS: atom_id res chain seq x y z
N MET A 1 -3.07 8.94 -6.07
CA MET A 1 -2.58 9.50 -4.78
C MET A 1 -3.35 10.77 -4.50
N PRO A 2 -3.89 10.98 -3.28
CA PRO A 2 -4.59 12.22 -2.96
C PRO A 2 -3.60 13.38 -3.00
N LEU A 3 -3.78 14.30 -3.95
CA LEU A 3 -2.91 15.45 -4.15
C LEU A 3 -3.20 16.59 -3.15
N TRP A 4 -4.37 16.54 -2.49
CA TRP A 4 -4.94 17.65 -1.72
C TRP A 4 -4.98 17.40 -0.21
N ALA A 5 -4.21 16.43 0.30
CA ALA A 5 -4.22 16.00 1.71
C ALA A 5 -5.60 15.57 2.26
N ILE A 6 -6.56 15.26 1.38
CA ILE A 6 -7.85 14.67 1.73
C ILE A 6 -7.68 13.15 1.82
N SER A 7 -8.13 12.55 2.92
CA SER A 7 -8.12 11.09 3.09
C SER A 7 -9.08 10.43 2.10
N VAL A 8 -8.54 9.58 1.23
CA VAL A 8 -9.31 8.80 0.24
C VAL A 8 -9.11 7.32 0.51
N TYR A 9 -10.21 6.59 0.60
CA TYR A 9 -10.21 5.15 0.82
C TYR A 9 -10.72 4.42 -0.43
N PHE A 10 -10.04 3.34 -0.81
CA PHE A 10 -10.50 2.43 -1.87
C PHE A 10 -11.01 1.14 -1.21
N VAL A 11 -12.33 0.95 -1.20
CA VAL A 11 -12.97 -0.22 -0.58
C VAL A 11 -13.18 -1.29 -1.65
N TYR A 12 -12.50 -2.42 -1.49
CA TYR A 12 -12.58 -3.54 -2.42
C TYR A 12 -12.46 -4.87 -1.67
N ALA A 13 -13.35 -5.82 -2.00
CA ALA A 13 -13.35 -7.16 -1.42
C ALA A 13 -12.74 -8.15 -2.41
N MET A 14 -11.58 -8.71 -2.05
CA MET A 14 -10.85 -9.68 -2.87
C MET A 14 -11.64 -10.99 -3.01
N ARG A 15 -11.89 -11.42 -4.25
CA ARG A 15 -12.56 -12.68 -4.57
C ARG A 15 -11.58 -13.86 -4.56
N ARG A 16 -12.08 -15.04 -4.20
CA ARG A 16 -11.38 -16.30 -4.42
C ARG A 16 -11.80 -16.86 -5.78
N VAL A 17 -10.83 -17.09 -6.65
CA VAL A 17 -10.99 -17.66 -7.99
C VAL A 17 -10.58 -19.12 -7.99
N GLU A 18 -11.29 -19.95 -8.76
CA GLU A 18 -10.96 -21.34 -8.98
C GLU A 18 -10.16 -21.45 -10.28
N CYS A 19 -8.83 -21.48 -10.16
CA CYS A 19 -7.93 -21.58 -11.31
C CYS A 19 -7.82 -23.05 -11.74
N PRO A 20 -7.99 -23.39 -13.03
CA PRO A 20 -7.88 -24.78 -13.51
C PRO A 20 -6.53 -25.43 -13.20
N ASP A 21 -5.43 -24.67 -13.28
CA ASP A 21 -4.07 -25.18 -13.08
C ASP A 21 -3.60 -25.10 -11.62
N CYS A 22 -4.09 -24.10 -10.87
CA CYS A 22 -3.55 -23.74 -9.55
C CYS A 22 -4.49 -24.03 -8.37
N GLY A 23 -5.75 -24.41 -8.63
CA GLY A 23 -6.81 -24.54 -7.62
C GLY A 23 -7.34 -23.20 -7.12
N VAL A 24 -7.91 -23.18 -5.90
CA VAL A 24 -8.50 -21.97 -5.30
C VAL A 24 -7.41 -20.97 -4.90
N LYS A 25 -7.42 -19.78 -5.50
CA LYS A 25 -6.49 -18.67 -5.22
C LYS A 25 -7.26 -17.38 -4.98
N VAL A 26 -6.62 -16.41 -4.33
CA VAL A 26 -7.15 -15.04 -4.27
C VAL A 26 -6.86 -14.36 -5.59
N GLU A 27 -7.81 -13.59 -6.12
CA GLU A 27 -7.61 -12.85 -7.37
C GLU A 27 -6.40 -11.90 -7.28
N GLN A 28 -5.69 -11.72 -8.37
CA GLN A 28 -4.60 -10.75 -8.43
C GLN A 28 -5.18 -9.40 -8.87
N VAL A 29 -4.95 -8.37 -8.06
CA VAL A 29 -5.31 -6.99 -8.41
C VAL A 29 -4.07 -6.19 -8.78
N PRO A 30 -4.15 -5.25 -9.74
CA PRO A 30 -2.97 -4.50 -10.18
C PRO A 30 -2.50 -3.44 -9.16
N TRP A 31 -3.30 -3.11 -8.14
CA TRP A 31 -3.01 -2.02 -7.20
C TRP A 31 -2.58 -2.49 -5.80
N ALA A 32 -2.62 -3.78 -5.49
CA ALA A 32 -2.26 -4.31 -4.18
C ALA A 32 -1.74 -5.74 -4.29
N ASP A 33 -0.90 -6.15 -3.36
CA ASP A 33 -0.37 -7.51 -3.26
C ASP A 33 -0.47 -8.05 -1.83
N GLY A 34 -0.67 -9.36 -1.74
CA GLY A 34 -0.74 -10.07 -0.46
C GLY A 34 -1.89 -9.60 0.42
N LYS A 35 -1.62 -9.40 1.71
CA LYS A 35 -2.58 -8.94 2.72
C LYS A 35 -2.36 -7.48 3.12
N HIS A 36 -1.66 -6.70 2.30
CA HIS A 36 -1.42 -5.29 2.59
C HIS A 36 -2.70 -4.49 2.42
N GLN A 37 -3.00 -3.64 3.41
CA GLN A 37 -4.13 -2.70 3.34
C GLN A 37 -3.79 -1.41 2.57
N SER A 38 -2.57 -1.30 2.04
CA SER A 38 -2.07 -0.15 1.30
C SER A 38 -1.86 -0.50 -0.16
N THR A 39 -2.22 0.41 -1.07
CA THR A 39 -1.97 0.22 -2.50
C THR A 39 -0.47 0.31 -2.82
N CYS A 40 -0.03 -0.33 -3.90
CA CYS A 40 1.35 -0.25 -4.42
C CYS A 40 1.76 1.21 -4.64
N SER A 41 0.88 2.00 -5.25
CA SER A 41 1.13 3.43 -5.50
C SER A 41 1.27 4.24 -4.21
N TYR A 42 0.52 3.91 -3.15
CA TYR A 42 0.65 4.57 -1.85
C TYR A 42 1.97 4.24 -1.17
N ARG A 43 2.37 2.98 -1.22
CA ARG A 43 3.66 2.55 -0.66
C ARG A 43 4.84 3.24 -1.35
N ILE A 44 4.83 3.30 -2.67
CA ILE A 44 5.85 4.03 -3.46
C ILE A 44 5.85 5.52 -3.10
N PHE A 45 4.68 6.12 -2.93
CA PHE A 45 4.56 7.51 -2.52
C PHE A 45 5.19 7.77 -1.15
N LEU A 46 4.84 6.98 -0.14
CA LEU A 46 5.42 7.08 1.20
C LEU A 46 6.95 6.84 1.18
N ALA A 47 7.42 5.81 0.48
CA ALA A 47 8.84 5.49 0.37
C ALA A 47 9.64 6.62 -0.32
N ARG A 48 9.05 7.31 -1.30
CA ARG A 48 9.68 8.48 -1.94
C ARG A 48 9.83 9.67 -0.99
N TRP A 49 8.84 9.94 -0.16
CA TRP A 49 8.89 11.02 0.82
C TRP A 49 9.79 10.71 2.02
N ALA A 50 9.83 9.44 2.44
CA ALA A 50 10.71 8.97 3.49
C ALA A 50 12.22 9.09 3.15
N LYS A 51 12.58 9.34 1.89
CA LYS A 51 13.96 9.71 1.49
C LYS A 51 14.30 11.18 1.77
N ARG A 52 13.30 12.04 1.92
CA ARG A 52 13.43 13.50 2.03
C ARG A 52 13.07 14.02 3.41
N LEU A 53 12.22 13.29 4.14
CA LEU A 53 11.70 13.62 5.45
C LEU A 53 11.95 12.46 6.41
N SER A 54 11.91 12.72 7.72
CA SER A 54 11.90 11.61 8.68
C SER A 54 10.65 10.74 8.48
N TRP A 55 10.75 9.46 8.81
CA TRP A 55 9.60 8.53 8.66
C TRP A 55 8.43 8.95 9.56
N LYS A 56 8.73 9.53 10.72
CA LYS A 56 7.72 10.06 11.65
C LYS A 56 7.00 11.28 11.07
N GLU A 57 7.73 12.23 10.49
CA GLU A 57 7.11 13.39 9.82
C GLU A 57 6.30 12.98 8.60
N THR A 58 6.81 12.03 7.81
CA THR A 58 6.08 11.49 6.65
C THR A 58 4.74 10.89 7.08
N ALA A 59 4.74 10.10 8.15
CA ALA A 59 3.51 9.53 8.72
C ALA A 59 2.54 10.64 9.17
N MET A 60 3.02 11.64 9.92
CA MET A 60 2.19 12.74 10.41
C MET A 60 1.59 13.59 9.28
N ILE A 61 2.39 13.97 8.28
CA ILE A 61 1.95 14.83 7.16
C ILE A 61 0.90 14.13 6.30
N PHE A 62 1.06 12.83 6.06
CA PHE A 62 0.17 12.06 5.18
C PHE A 62 -0.92 11.29 5.92
N GLY A 63 -1.15 11.59 7.21
CA GLY A 63 -2.19 10.95 8.02
C GLY A 63 -2.05 9.43 8.11
N SER A 64 -0.81 8.94 8.10
CA SER A 64 -0.47 7.51 8.19
C SER A 64 0.18 7.17 9.52
N SER A 65 0.39 5.88 9.79
CA SER A 65 1.17 5.43 10.94
C SER A 65 2.64 5.26 10.54
N TRP A 66 3.53 5.38 11.53
CA TRP A 66 4.95 5.11 11.34
C TRP A 66 5.19 3.67 10.82
N ASP A 67 4.42 2.70 11.33
CA ASP A 67 4.48 1.29 10.88
C ASP A 67 4.09 1.14 9.40
N THR A 68 3.08 1.88 8.93
CA THR A 68 2.71 1.89 7.50
C THR A 68 3.84 2.45 6.63
N VAL A 69 4.52 3.52 7.07
CA VAL A 69 5.67 4.09 6.35
C VAL A 69 6.82 3.08 6.32
N PHE A 70 7.13 2.44 7.45
CA PHE A 70 8.15 1.40 7.53
C PHE A 70 7.86 0.23 6.59
N ARG A 71 6.64 -0.34 6.63
CA ARG A 71 6.25 -1.44 5.73
C ARG A 71 6.28 -1.05 4.27
N ALA A 72 5.91 0.19 3.95
CA ALA A 72 6.00 0.71 2.60
C ALA A 72 7.45 0.73 2.09
N ILE A 73 8.40 1.11 2.95
CA ILE A 73 9.83 1.13 2.59
C ILE A 73 10.39 -0.29 2.48
N ASP A 74 10.10 -1.17 3.44
CA ASP A 74 10.53 -2.58 3.39
C ASP A 74 10.06 -3.25 2.09
N TRP A 75 8.82 -2.99 1.68
CA TRP A 75 8.24 -3.49 0.43
C TRP A 75 8.91 -2.94 -0.84
N VAL A 76 9.40 -1.69 -0.83
CA VAL A 76 10.08 -1.09 -1.99
C VAL A 76 11.55 -1.50 -2.08
N VAL A 77 12.20 -1.75 -0.95
CA VAL A 77 13.65 -2.03 -0.89
C VAL A 77 13.97 -3.51 -1.09
N ARG A 78 13.07 -4.42 -0.70
CA ARG A 78 13.19 -5.85 -0.99
C ARG A 78 12.98 -6.16 -2.46
#